data_AF-A0A7G6YL47-F1
#
_entry.id   AF-A0A7G6YL47-F1
#
_cell.length_a   1.000
_cell.length_b   1.000
_cell.length_c   1.000
_cell.angle_alpha   90.00
_cell.angle_beta   90.00
_cell.angle_gamma   90.00
#
_symmetry.space_group_name_H-M   'P 1'
#
loop_
_entity.id
_entity.type
_entity.pdbx_description
1 polymer ?
#
loop_
_entity_poly.entity_id
_entity_poly.type
_entity_poly.pdbx_seq_one_letter_code
_entity_poly.pdbx_strand_id
1 'polypeptide(L)'
;MATRKKSTATFVPDVMHVADSDAMEVLDTDTELTPAHTSDLDASLCATCGEPLAWHEEACSVPDATPESRPTRSVLEVLPETDPGLTPRPFAYALGQTVQPTPDAPAHTIVWRGQVKARHPRLGLIHRVNVYRLDNGYWDCYYETDLRAA
;
A
#
# COMPACT_ATOMS: atom_id res chain seq x y z
N MET A 1 -32.29 -48.04 8.77
CA MET A 1 -33.41 -47.41 8.04
C MET A 1 -33.21 -45.90 8.01
N ALA A 2 -33.35 -45.32 6.81
CA ALA A 2 -33.63 -43.94 6.41
C ALA A 2 -32.92 -42.74 7.07
N THR A 3 -32.13 -42.08 6.22
CA THR A 3 -31.53 -40.74 6.30
C THR A 3 -32.55 -39.59 6.27
N ARG A 4 -32.22 -38.42 6.83
CA ARG A 4 -32.79 -37.15 6.35
C ARG A 4 -31.77 -36.00 6.42
N LYS A 5 -31.23 -35.65 5.26
CA LYS A 5 -30.45 -34.43 5.00
C LYS A 5 -31.42 -33.26 4.84
N LYS A 6 -31.13 -32.12 5.47
CA LYS A 6 -31.90 -30.87 5.32
C LYS A 6 -30.99 -29.86 4.62
N SER A 7 -31.23 -29.67 3.33
CA SER A 7 -30.57 -28.66 2.50
C SER A 7 -31.38 -27.37 2.56
N THR A 8 -30.73 -26.26 2.91
CA THR A 8 -31.32 -24.92 2.81
C THR A 8 -31.04 -24.39 1.41
N ALA A 9 -32.10 -24.12 0.66
CA ALA A 9 -32.04 -23.62 -0.71
C ALA A 9 -31.77 -22.11 -0.72
N THR A 10 -30.79 -21.71 -1.52
CA THR A 10 -30.46 -20.31 -1.86
C THR A 10 -31.53 -19.76 -2.80
N PHE A 11 -32.14 -18.63 -2.44
CA PHE A 11 -33.07 -17.90 -3.30
C PHE A 11 -32.28 -16.86 -4.09
N VAL A 12 -32.22 -17.02 -5.41
CA VAL A 12 -31.67 -16.04 -6.36
C VAL A 12 -32.87 -15.30 -6.96
N PRO A 13 -33.05 -13.99 -6.73
CA PRO A 13 -33.96 -13.21 -7.53
C PRO A 13 -33.33 -12.90 -8.89
N ASP A 14 -33.95 -13.50 -9.91
CA ASP A 14 -33.78 -13.27 -11.33
C ASP A 14 -34.28 -11.85 -11.68
N VAL A 15 -33.39 -10.96 -12.10
CA VAL A 15 -33.75 -9.63 -12.64
C VAL A 15 -33.73 -9.76 -14.15
N MET A 16 -34.88 -10.17 -14.70
CA MET A 16 -35.19 -9.99 -16.11
C MET A 16 -35.80 -8.61 -16.35
N HIS A 17 -35.58 -8.08 -17.56
CA HIS A 17 -36.22 -6.94 -18.22
C HIS A 17 -35.72 -5.55 -17.79
N VAL A 18 -35.33 -4.64 -18.70
CA VAL A 18 -35.90 -4.33 -20.02
C VAL A 18 -34.79 -3.95 -21.00
N ALA A 19 -34.76 -4.60 -22.17
CA ALA A 19 -34.21 -4.02 -23.39
C ALA A 19 -35.34 -3.24 -24.06
N ASP A 20 -35.15 -1.94 -24.26
CA ASP A 20 -35.53 -1.18 -25.47
C ASP A 20 -35.29 0.32 -25.21
N SER A 21 -34.34 0.93 -25.93
CA SER A 21 -34.42 2.32 -26.40
C SER A 21 -33.27 2.51 -27.39
N ASP A 22 -33.62 2.18 -28.62
CA ASP A 22 -32.97 2.60 -29.84
C ASP A 22 -32.97 4.13 -29.96
N ALA A 23 -31.90 4.66 -30.56
CA ALA A 23 -31.77 5.98 -31.19
C ALA A 23 -31.90 7.25 -30.33
N MET A 24 -30.76 7.91 -30.08
CA MET A 24 -30.57 9.28 -30.55
C MET A 24 -29.09 9.72 -30.56
N GLU A 25 -28.73 10.30 -31.71
CA GLU A 25 -27.72 11.32 -31.96
C GLU A 25 -26.24 11.08 -31.64
N VAL A 26 -25.52 10.83 -32.74
CA VAL A 26 -24.18 11.36 -33.03
C VAL A 26 -24.13 12.85 -32.70
N LEU A 27 -23.39 13.20 -31.64
CA LEU A 27 -22.83 14.53 -31.46
C LEU A 27 -21.32 14.39 -31.36
N ASP A 28 -20.67 14.59 -32.51
CA ASP A 28 -19.28 15.05 -32.62
C ASP A 28 -19.07 16.24 -31.68
N THR A 29 -18.52 15.99 -30.50
CA THR A 29 -17.99 17.03 -29.63
C THR A 29 -16.48 16.83 -29.56
N ASP A 30 -15.84 17.34 -30.61
CA ASP A 30 -14.41 17.61 -30.67
C ASP A 30 -14.11 18.72 -29.65
N THR A 31 -13.86 18.37 -28.40
CA THR A 31 -13.34 19.29 -27.38
C THR A 31 -12.47 18.52 -26.40
N GLU A 32 -11.18 18.56 -26.71
CA GLU A 32 -10.06 18.51 -25.78
C GLU A 32 -9.86 17.20 -25.00
N LEU A 33 -8.89 16.44 -25.52
CA LEU A 33 -7.87 15.74 -24.73
C LEU A 33 -7.57 16.50 -23.43
N THR A 34 -8.31 16.21 -22.38
CA THR A 34 -7.87 16.48 -21.02
C THR A 34 -6.81 15.42 -20.75
N PRO A 35 -5.52 15.80 -20.63
CA PRO A 35 -4.51 14.86 -20.22
C PRO A 35 -4.91 14.38 -18.82
N ALA A 36 -4.94 13.06 -18.67
CA ALA A 36 -4.93 12.34 -17.42
C ALA A 36 -5.24 13.20 -16.18
N HIS A 37 -6.44 13.05 -15.64
CA HIS A 37 -6.59 13.13 -14.19
C HIS A 37 -5.79 11.97 -13.56
N THR A 38 -4.47 12.00 -13.67
CA THR A 38 -3.59 11.65 -12.57
C THR A 38 -3.92 12.68 -11.50
N SER A 39 -4.94 12.39 -10.69
CA SER A 39 -4.93 12.82 -9.31
C SER A 39 -3.72 12.15 -8.66
N ASP A 40 -2.53 12.63 -9.04
CA ASP A 40 -1.38 12.76 -8.16
C ASP A 40 -1.97 13.51 -6.98
N LEU A 41 -2.37 12.74 -5.97
CA LEU A 41 -2.61 13.25 -4.64
C LEU A 41 -1.40 14.15 -4.37
N ASP A 42 -1.64 15.46 -4.23
CA ASP A 42 -0.68 16.48 -3.84
C ASP A 42 -0.07 16.10 -2.49
N ALA A 43 0.77 15.08 -2.49
CA ALA A 43 1.53 14.62 -1.37
C ALA A 43 2.72 15.57 -1.32
N SER A 44 2.41 16.83 -1.00
CA SER A 44 3.36 17.93 -0.89
C SER A 44 4.60 17.39 -0.21
N LEU A 45 5.71 17.36 -0.92
CA LEU A 45 6.94 16.79 -0.40
C LEU A 45 7.56 17.80 0.59
N CYS A 46 8.12 17.29 1.68
CA CYS A 46 8.87 18.10 2.61
C CYS A 46 10.12 18.62 1.90
N ALA A 47 10.32 19.93 1.87
CA ALA A 47 11.49 20.54 1.25
C ALA A 47 12.83 20.14 1.93
N THR A 48 12.78 19.68 3.18
CA THR A 48 13.97 19.30 3.96
C THR A 48 14.43 17.87 3.67
N CYS A 49 13.52 16.89 3.70
CA CYS A 49 13.86 15.47 3.54
C CYS A 49 13.34 14.84 2.25
N GLY A 50 12.55 15.55 1.45
CA GLY A 50 11.95 15.05 0.21
C GLY A 50 10.82 14.04 0.41
N GLU A 51 10.43 13.75 1.66
CA GLU A 51 9.36 12.81 1.98
C GLU A 51 7.98 13.47 1.94
N PRO A 52 6.89 12.77 1.59
CA PRO A 52 5.57 13.40 1.57
C PRO A 52 5.17 13.89 2.97
N LEU A 53 4.67 15.13 3.08
CA LEU A 53 4.31 15.78 4.34
C LEU A 53 3.27 14.98 5.13
N ALA A 54 2.40 14.24 4.44
CA ALA A 54 1.47 13.30 5.07
C ALA A 54 2.17 12.24 5.94
N TRP A 55 3.48 12.02 5.78
CA TRP A 55 4.30 11.11 6.58
C TRP A 55 4.80 11.72 7.89
N HIS A 56 4.86 13.04 8.00
CA HIS A 56 5.40 13.73 9.16
C HIS A 56 4.35 13.77 10.28
N GLU A 57 4.73 13.37 11.51
CA GLU A 57 3.94 13.70 12.72
C GLU A 57 4.34 15.07 13.30
N GLU A 58 5.59 15.48 13.05
CA GLU A 58 6.19 16.72 13.55
C GLU A 58 6.89 17.48 12.40
N ALA A 59 7.20 18.76 12.62
CA ALA A 59 7.94 19.55 11.65
C ALA A 59 9.30 18.88 11.34
N CYS A 60 9.72 18.90 10.08
CA CYS A 60 11.00 18.29 9.72
C CYS A 60 12.15 19.07 10.34
N SER A 61 12.90 18.43 11.24
CA SER A 61 14.09 19.02 11.84
C SER A 61 15.22 19.08 10.82
N VAL A 62 15.65 20.29 10.46
CA VAL A 62 16.90 20.49 9.73
C VAL A 62 18.03 20.13 10.69
N PRO A 63 19.01 19.28 10.32
CA PRO A 63 20.21 19.13 11.13
C PRO A 63 20.89 20.49 11.15
N ASP A 64 20.82 21.15 12.30
CA ASP A 64 21.43 22.46 12.51
C ASP A 64 22.95 22.26 12.40
N ALA A 65 23.51 22.60 11.24
CA ALA A 65 24.93 22.64 11.04
C ALA A 65 25.46 23.89 11.75
N THR A 66 25.56 23.84 13.06
CA THR A 66 26.34 24.80 13.84
C THR A 66 27.77 24.26 13.95
N PRO A 67 28.76 24.80 13.22
CA PRO A 67 30.15 24.42 13.44
C PRO A 67 30.68 25.33 14.54
N GLU A 68 30.78 24.87 15.80
CA GLU A 68 31.77 25.41 16.74
C GLU A 68 31.94 24.58 18.04
N SER A 69 33.09 23.89 18.07
CA SER A 69 34.03 23.88 19.19
C SER A 69 33.67 23.19 20.52
N ARG A 70 33.96 21.88 20.61
CA ARG A 70 34.60 21.30 21.82
C ARG A 70 35.31 19.97 21.55
N PRO A 71 36.63 19.84 21.80
CA PRO A 71 37.32 18.57 21.72
C PRO A 71 37.23 17.89 23.09
N THR A 72 36.32 16.95 23.28
CA THR A 72 36.46 15.98 24.38
C THR A 72 35.77 14.68 24.02
N ARG A 73 36.62 13.69 23.73
CA ARG A 73 36.37 12.24 23.84
C ARG A 73 35.36 11.66 22.85
N SER A 74 35.94 11.03 21.83
CA SER A 74 35.37 9.89 21.11
C SER A 74 34.67 8.93 22.06
N VAL A 75 33.36 9.12 22.23
CA VAL A 75 32.43 8.06 22.58
C VAL A 75 31.74 7.69 21.28
N LEU A 76 32.49 6.92 20.49
CA LEU A 76 31.96 6.04 19.48
C LEU A 76 31.28 4.86 20.23
N GLU A 77 30.33 5.16 21.13
CA GLU A 77 29.37 4.17 21.60
C GLU A 77 28.35 4.03 20.48
N VAL A 78 28.66 3.09 19.59
CA VAL A 78 27.72 2.10 19.07
C VAL A 78 26.27 2.50 19.32
N LEU A 79 25.66 3.23 18.38
CA LEU A 79 24.20 3.15 18.24
C LEU A 79 23.91 1.65 18.06
N PRO A 80 23.19 1.00 18.99
CA PRO A 80 22.77 -0.36 18.77
C PRO A 80 21.80 -0.29 17.60
N GLU A 81 22.18 -0.94 16.51
CA GLU A 81 21.31 -1.40 15.42
C GLU A 81 20.20 -0.40 15.08
N THR A 82 20.44 0.44 14.08
CA THR A 82 19.40 1.18 13.37
C THR A 82 18.22 0.23 13.14
N ASP A 83 17.18 0.34 13.98
CA ASP A 83 16.11 -0.64 14.03
C ASP A 83 15.50 -0.69 12.62
N PRO A 84 15.59 -1.82 11.90
CA PRO A 84 15.28 -1.87 10.47
C PRO A 84 13.82 -1.53 10.17
N GLY A 85 12.98 -1.42 11.20
CA GLY A 85 11.61 -0.95 11.09
C GLY A 85 11.48 0.56 10.94
N LEU A 86 12.45 1.38 11.36
CA LEU A 86 12.31 2.85 11.39
C LEU A 86 12.79 3.56 10.13
N THR A 87 13.58 2.89 9.28
CA THR A 87 14.03 3.45 8.00
C THR A 87 13.09 3.04 6.85
N PRO A 88 12.80 3.94 5.89
CA PRO A 88 12.02 3.60 4.71
C PRO A 88 12.69 2.43 3.98
N ARG A 89 12.03 1.27 3.95
CA ARG A 89 12.54 0.08 3.26
C ARG A 89 12.08 0.07 1.80
N PRO A 90 12.97 -0.31 0.85
CA PRO A 90 12.54 -0.59 -0.52
C PRO A 90 11.56 -1.77 -0.51
N PHE A 91 10.68 -1.82 -1.51
CA PHE A 91 9.80 -2.97 -1.72
C PHE A 91 10.63 -4.23 -2.02
N ALA A 92 10.43 -5.30 -1.27
CA ALA A 92 11.06 -6.59 -1.54
C ALA A 92 10.54 -7.25 -2.83
N TYR A 93 9.29 -6.98 -3.20
CA TYR A 93 8.65 -7.61 -4.36
C TYR A 93 8.23 -6.59 -5.43
N ALA A 94 8.39 -6.97 -6.69
CA ALA A 94 8.02 -6.15 -7.85
C ALA A 94 6.56 -6.39 -8.28
N LEU A 95 5.97 -5.43 -8.99
CA LEU A 95 4.69 -5.66 -9.69
C LEU A 95 4.86 -6.76 -10.74
N GLY A 96 3.87 -7.63 -10.87
CA GLY A 96 3.91 -8.81 -11.74
C GLY A 96 4.68 -10.00 -11.17
N GLN A 97 5.37 -9.83 -10.03
CA GLN A 97 6.04 -10.95 -9.37
C GLN A 97 5.02 -11.90 -8.72
N THR A 98 5.27 -13.19 -8.85
CA THR A 98 4.44 -14.23 -8.23
C THR A 98 4.88 -14.50 -6.79
N VAL A 99 3.92 -14.50 -5.86
CA VAL A 99 4.12 -14.71 -4.42
C VAL A 99 3.02 -15.61 -3.84
N GLN A 100 3.30 -16.22 -2.69
CA GLN A 100 2.35 -17.02 -1.92
C GLN A 100 2.01 -16.29 -0.61
N PRO A 101 0.72 -16.07 -0.29
CA PRO A 101 0.30 -15.35 0.92
C PRO A 101 0.37 -16.18 2.21
N THR A 102 0.32 -17.51 2.09
CA THR A 102 0.56 -18.43 3.21
C THR A 102 1.26 -19.68 2.68
N PRO A 103 1.95 -20.45 3.54
CA PRO A 103 2.38 -21.80 3.19
C PRO A 103 1.19 -22.59 2.64
N ASP A 104 1.39 -23.29 1.53
CA ASP A 104 0.39 -24.14 0.85
C ASP A 104 -0.79 -23.40 0.18
N ALA A 105 -0.79 -22.06 0.13
CA ALA A 105 -1.76 -21.32 -0.67
C ALA A 105 -1.36 -21.28 -2.16
N PRO A 106 -2.33 -21.12 -3.08
CA PRO A 106 -2.03 -20.81 -4.47
C PRO A 106 -1.14 -19.58 -4.61
N ALA A 107 -0.24 -19.62 -5.58
CA ALA A 107 0.60 -18.49 -5.91
C ALA A 107 -0.19 -17.45 -6.72
N HIS A 108 -0.02 -16.17 -6.38
CA HIS A 108 -0.70 -15.04 -7.00
C HIS A 108 0.29 -13.98 -7.42
N THR A 109 -0.05 -13.22 -8.46
CA THR A 109 0.79 -12.11 -8.93
C THR A 109 0.50 -10.84 -8.14
N ILE A 110 1.54 -10.03 -7.92
CA ILE A 110 1.38 -8.71 -7.29
C ILE A 110 0.86 -7.73 -8.33
N VAL A 111 -0.29 -7.11 -8.06
CA VAL A 111 -0.92 -6.12 -8.96
C VAL A 111 -0.78 -4.69 -8.46
N TRP A 112 -0.47 -4.50 -7.18
CA TRP A 112 -0.24 -3.18 -6.60
C TRP A 112 0.70 -3.26 -5.40
N ARG A 113 1.40 -2.15 -5.13
CA ARG A 113 2.30 -1.98 -3.98
C ARG A 113 2.12 -0.58 -3.39
N GLY A 114 2.26 -0.46 -2.07
CA GLY A 114 2.21 0.83 -1.39
C GLY A 114 2.78 0.75 0.03
N GLN A 115 2.77 1.88 0.72
CA GLN A 115 3.26 1.98 2.08
C GLN A 115 2.15 2.49 2.99
N VAL A 116 2.08 1.95 4.20
CA VAL A 116 1.15 2.40 5.25
C VAL A 116 1.92 2.85 6.49
N LYS A 117 1.32 3.76 7.26
CA LYS A 117 1.82 4.14 8.60
C LYS A 117 1.42 3.07 9.59
N ALA A 118 2.39 2.49 10.31
CA ALA A 118 2.14 1.62 11.45
C ALA A 118 2.88 2.13 12.68
N ARG A 119 2.30 1.93 13.87
CA ARG A 119 3.01 2.17 15.13
C ARG A 119 3.81 0.93 15.51
N HIS A 120 5.08 1.13 15.85
CA HIS A 120 5.94 0.06 16.33
C HIS A 120 5.44 -0.40 17.71
N PRO A 121 5.19 -1.71 17.92
CA PRO A 121 4.52 -2.19 19.14
C PRO A 121 5.33 -1.97 20.42
N ARG A 122 6.66 -1.90 20.32
CA ARG A 122 7.55 -1.72 21.49
C ARG A 122 7.94 -0.27 21.73
N LEU A 123 8.06 0.52 20.66
CA LEU A 123 8.63 1.88 20.73
C LEU A 123 7.55 2.96 20.61
N GLY A 124 6.33 2.61 20.16
CA GLY A 124 5.25 3.57 19.90
C GLY A 124 5.47 4.50 18.69
N LEU A 125 6.68 4.50 18.13
CA LEU A 125 7.10 5.29 16.98
C LEU A 125 6.35 4.87 15.71
N ILE A 126 5.97 5.84 14.88
CA ILE A 126 5.41 5.56 13.55
C ILE A 126 6.53 5.19 12.60
N HIS A 127 6.27 4.16 11.80
CA HIS A 127 7.13 3.74 10.72
C HIS A 127 6.35 3.34 9.48
N ARG A 128 7.07 3.19 8.37
CA ARG A 128 6.53 2.81 7.06
C ARG A 128 6.56 1.30 6.91
N VAL A 129 5.43 0.72 6.54
CA VAL A 129 5.31 -0.71 6.27
C VAL A 129 4.89 -0.92 4.83
N ASN A 130 5.67 -1.71 4.10
CA ASN A 130 5.36 -2.10 2.73
C ASN A 130 4.17 -3.06 2.72
N VAL A 131 3.20 -2.77 1.87
CA VAL A 131 2.02 -3.59 1.63
C VAL A 131 1.84 -3.85 0.14
N TYR A 132 1.22 -4.98 -0.16
CA TYR A 132 1.04 -5.48 -1.52
C TYR A 132 -0.39 -5.94 -1.72
N ARG A 133 -0.89 -5.85 -2.94
CA ARG A 133 -2.16 -6.43 -3.35
C ARG A 133 -1.93 -7.50 -4.39
N LEU A 134 -2.64 -8.61 -4.25
CA LEU A 134 -2.51 -9.79 -5.10
C LEU A 134 -3.68 -9.91 -6.10
N ASP A 135 -3.42 -10.55 -7.24
CA ASP A 135 -4.46 -10.96 -8.20
C ASP A 135 -5.17 -12.24 -7.73
N ASN A 136 -5.92 -12.12 -6.64
CA ASN A 136 -6.68 -13.23 -6.06
C ASN A 136 -8.19 -12.92 -5.96
N GLY A 137 -8.64 -11.83 -6.58
CA GLY A 137 -10.02 -11.37 -6.54
C GLY A 137 -10.42 -10.60 -5.27
N TYR A 138 -9.51 -10.46 -4.30
CA TYR A 138 -9.76 -9.71 -3.06
C TYR A 138 -9.21 -8.28 -3.13
N TRP A 139 -9.73 -7.42 -2.26
CA TRP A 139 -9.28 -6.03 -2.10
C TRP A 139 -8.32 -5.84 -0.91
N ASP A 140 -7.95 -6.94 -0.25
CA ASP A 140 -7.08 -6.92 0.91
C ASP A 140 -5.62 -6.60 0.54
N CYS A 141 -4.94 -5.94 1.47
CA CYS A 141 -3.51 -5.69 1.40
C CYS A 141 -2.78 -6.69 2.30
N TYR A 142 -1.66 -7.22 1.80
CA TYR A 142 -0.79 -8.15 2.50
C TYR A 142 0.49 -7.44 2.93
N TYR A 143 0.95 -7.72 4.14
CA TYR A 143 2.25 -7.23 4.59
C TYR A 143 3.38 -8.00 3.91
N GLU A 144 4.53 -7.36 3.74
CA GLU A 144 5.72 -8.00 3.19
C GLU A 144 6.11 -9.28 3.92
N THR A 145 5.93 -9.31 5.24
CA THR A 145 6.25 -10.44 6.12
C THR A 145 5.35 -11.66 5.92
N ASP A 146 4.16 -11.45 5.37
CA ASP A 146 3.17 -12.50 5.15
C ASP A 146 3.39 -13.18 3.79
N LEU A 147 4.08 -12.49 2.87
CA LEU A 147 4.31 -12.98 1.52
C LEU A 147 5.63 -13.74 1.42
N ARG A 148 5.63 -14.77 0.58
CA ARG A 148 6.83 -15.50 0.17
C ARG A 148 6.95 -15.52 -1.33
N ALA A 149 8.17 -15.44 -1.86
CA ALA A 149 8.40 -15.72 -3.28
C ALA A 149 7.93 -17.15 -3.60
N ALA A 150 7.21 -17.30 -4.71
CA ALA A 150 6.67 -18.58 -5.18
C ALA A 150 7.72 -19.45 -5.88
#